data_AF-A0A5M5ZUP7-F1
#
_entry.id   AF-A0A5M5ZUP7-F1
#
_cell.length_a   1.000
_cell.length_b   1.000
_cell.length_c   1.000
_cell.angle_alpha   90.00
_cell.angle_beta   90.00
_cell.angle_gamma   90.00
#
_symmetry.space_group_name_H-M   'P 1'
#
loop_
_entity.id
_entity.type
_entity.pdbx_description
1 polymer ?
#
loop_
_entity_poly.entity_id
_entity_poly.type
_entity_poly.pdbx_seq_one_letter_code
_entity_poly.pdbx_strand_id
1 'polypeptide(L)'
;MIPRYGKLNKTYTEITSGDGLSFEKQKFIHDFYKEYEDTQTFEKALISLMLETEGTHFSILLNSLKREIENNISMYNTCKEFFDRLDIEHICRQHERCHDRDIERQMQITNEYYRELMEANGSLEAVGFREHDRQEEELLEKRYERCKQEYDREKAKLDELYAKKKQARQEALQYLKNRCGDIYRLDGSLLAILEKYMTGQKKKEGEEKEAATPTPSPTYFPMKLLSAVYEKCNGEQFEAISELDFYASMNLQPCEGKLIIRPREKARVCYLIFLMGETLHKPDREKWRKDIMNLLGIDDTYYKSKYKEPVSDFPSDSNQIFAKEMQSIFR
;
A
#
# COMPACT_ATOMS: atom_id res chain seq x y z
N MET A 1 3.77 1.63 -0.68
CA MET A 1 4.46 2.54 0.26
C MET A 1 5.99 2.42 0.19
N ILE A 2 6.61 1.33 0.66
CA ILE A 2 8.09 1.22 0.75
C ILE A 2 8.81 1.48 -0.60
N PRO A 3 8.44 0.86 -1.74
CA PRO A 3 9.13 1.13 -3.01
C PRO A 3 8.98 2.57 -3.49
N ARG A 4 7.85 3.22 -3.17
CA ARG A 4 7.63 4.64 -3.51
C ARG A 4 8.52 5.56 -2.69
N TYR A 5 8.65 5.32 -1.39
CA TYR A 5 9.60 6.05 -0.55
C TYR A 5 11.05 5.82 -0.99
N GLY A 6 11.42 4.58 -1.33
CA GLY A 6 12.74 4.29 -1.90
C GLY A 6 13.02 5.09 -3.18
N LYS A 7 12.02 5.23 -4.07
CA LYS A 7 12.11 6.10 -5.25
C LYS A 7 12.22 7.58 -4.87
N LEU A 8 11.45 8.06 -3.90
CA LEU A 8 11.55 9.44 -3.39
C LEU A 8 12.94 9.76 -2.84
N ASN A 9 13.47 8.90 -1.98
CA ASN A 9 14.81 9.04 -1.42
C ASN A 9 15.87 9.04 -2.52
N LYS A 10 15.74 8.15 -3.51
CA LYS A 10 16.62 8.15 -4.68
C LYS A 10 16.54 9.46 -5.46
N THR A 11 15.34 9.96 -5.74
CA THR A 11 15.14 11.23 -6.44
C THR A 11 15.79 12.40 -5.68
N TYR A 12 15.64 12.46 -4.36
CA TYR A 12 16.29 13.49 -3.54
C TYR A 12 17.81 13.40 -3.63
N THR A 13 18.38 12.20 -3.50
CA THR A 13 19.81 11.97 -3.66
C THR A 13 20.29 12.44 -5.03
N GLU A 14 19.66 12.01 -6.13
CA GLU A 14 20.00 12.42 -7.50
C GLU A 14 20.01 13.95 -7.65
N ILE A 15 18.99 14.65 -7.14
CA ILE A 15 18.92 16.12 -7.21
C ILE A 15 20.10 16.75 -6.45
N THR A 16 20.41 16.26 -5.25
CA THR A 16 21.50 16.79 -4.41
C THR A 16 22.90 16.41 -4.91
N SER A 17 23.05 15.30 -5.63
CA SER A 17 24.32 14.83 -6.19
C SER A 17 24.70 15.49 -7.52
N GLY A 18 23.87 16.41 -8.03
CA GLY A 18 24.19 17.21 -9.20
C GLY A 18 23.44 16.85 -10.49
N ASP A 19 22.58 15.83 -10.49
CA ASP A 19 21.72 15.53 -11.65
C ASP A 19 20.65 16.62 -11.87
N GLY A 20 20.48 17.51 -10.89
CA GLY A 20 19.53 18.61 -10.92
C GLY A 20 18.08 18.15 -10.82
N LEU A 21 17.19 19.14 -10.76
CA LEU A 21 15.75 18.95 -10.77
C LEU A 21 15.24 18.97 -12.21
N SER A 22 14.49 17.95 -12.63
CA SER A 22 13.74 17.93 -13.88
C SER A 22 12.24 18.09 -13.62
N PHE A 23 11.47 18.35 -14.68
CA PHE A 23 10.01 18.46 -14.56
C PHE A 23 9.38 17.14 -14.11
N GLU A 24 9.89 16.01 -14.59
CA GLU A 24 9.44 14.66 -14.22
C GLU A 24 9.74 14.36 -12.76
N LYS A 25 10.91 14.76 -12.25
CA LYS A 25 11.25 14.66 -10.83
C LYS A 25 10.32 15.52 -9.98
N GLN A 26 10.07 16.77 -10.38
CA GLN A 26 9.15 17.67 -9.69
C GLN A 26 7.71 17.12 -9.67
N LYS A 27 7.22 16.64 -10.81
CA LYS A 27 5.91 15.99 -10.93
C LYS A 27 5.80 14.79 -9.99
N PHE A 28 6.80 13.92 -9.98
CA PHE A 28 6.83 12.77 -9.09
C PHE A 28 6.79 13.16 -7.61
N ILE A 29 7.57 14.17 -7.19
CA ILE A 29 7.56 14.68 -5.81
C ILE A 29 6.19 15.23 -5.45
N HIS A 30 5.56 15.99 -6.36
CA HIS A 30 4.23 16.54 -6.13
C HIS A 30 3.15 15.45 -6.01
N ASP A 31 3.17 14.47 -6.93
CA ASP A 31 2.23 13.34 -6.94
C ASP A 31 2.40 12.47 -5.70
N PHE A 32 3.64 12.28 -5.24
CA PHE A 32 3.93 11.58 -3.99
C PHE A 32 3.23 12.27 -2.81
N TYR A 33 3.38 13.59 -2.69
CA TYR A 33 2.68 14.34 -1.63
C TYR A 33 1.17 14.17 -1.73
N LYS A 34 0.60 14.28 -2.94
CA LYS A 34 -0.85 14.17 -3.16
C LYS A 34 -1.44 12.81 -2.81
N GLU A 35 -0.69 11.74 -2.97
CA GLU A 35 -1.13 10.39 -2.58
C GLU A 35 -1.32 10.24 -1.07
N TYR A 36 -0.46 10.89 -0.28
CA TYR A 36 -0.42 10.73 1.18
C TYR A 36 -0.87 11.97 1.96
N GLU A 37 -1.31 13.04 1.28
CA GLU A 37 -1.81 14.28 1.90
C GLU A 37 -2.96 13.98 2.86
N ASP A 38 -3.83 13.03 2.51
CA ASP A 38 -4.76 12.41 3.46
C ASP A 38 -4.08 11.26 4.21
N THR A 39 -3.69 11.52 5.45
CA THR A 39 -3.04 10.54 6.32
C THR A 39 -3.91 9.30 6.57
N GLN A 40 -5.24 9.38 6.40
CA GLN A 40 -6.11 8.20 6.50
C GLN A 40 -5.83 7.20 5.38
N THR A 41 -5.43 7.66 4.20
CA THR A 41 -5.06 6.78 3.08
C THR A 41 -3.82 5.97 3.42
N PHE A 42 -2.84 6.59 4.07
CA PHE A 42 -1.66 5.89 4.60
C PHE A 42 -2.03 4.89 5.70
N GLU A 43 -2.86 5.31 6.67
CA GLU A 43 -3.27 4.43 7.78
C GLU A 43 -4.08 3.22 7.29
N LYS A 44 -5.00 3.41 6.34
CA LYS A 44 -5.73 2.30 5.69
C LYS A 44 -4.78 1.32 5.02
N ALA A 45 -3.75 1.82 4.32
CA ALA A 45 -2.75 0.96 3.68
C ALA A 45 -1.91 0.17 4.70
N LEU A 46 -1.62 0.75 5.87
CA LEU A 46 -0.98 0.01 6.97
C LEU A 46 -1.89 -1.09 7.54
N ILE A 47 -3.19 -0.81 7.73
CA ILE A 47 -4.17 -1.79 8.21
C ILE A 47 -4.30 -2.94 7.21
N SER A 48 -4.45 -2.65 5.91
CA SER A 48 -4.48 -3.69 4.87
C SER A 48 -3.22 -4.55 4.90
N LEU A 49 -2.05 -3.92 5.00
CA LEU A 49 -0.78 -4.65 5.10
C LEU A 49 -0.73 -5.56 6.35
N MET A 50 -1.25 -5.10 7.48
CA MET A 50 -1.34 -5.88 8.72
C MET A 50 -2.23 -7.11 8.58
N LEU A 51 -3.33 -7.01 7.82
CA LEU A 51 -4.27 -8.11 7.61
C LEU A 51 -3.74 -9.15 6.61
N GLU A 52 -2.93 -8.72 5.64
CA GLU A 52 -2.41 -9.57 4.57
C GLU A 52 -1.08 -10.27 4.91
N THR A 53 -0.40 -9.84 5.97
CA THR A 53 0.98 -10.26 6.27
C THR A 53 1.09 -10.90 7.65
N GLU A 54 1.85 -12.00 7.77
CA GLU A 54 2.16 -12.62 9.07
C GLU A 54 2.91 -11.65 10.01
N GLY A 55 2.71 -11.77 11.33
CA GLY A 55 3.15 -10.76 12.31
C GLY A 55 4.65 -10.43 12.32
N THR A 56 5.52 -11.42 12.06
CA THR A 56 6.98 -11.22 11.96
C THR A 56 7.35 -10.45 10.69
N HIS A 57 6.76 -10.83 9.56
CA HIS A 57 6.93 -10.15 8.27
C HIS A 57 6.36 -8.73 8.31
N PHE A 58 5.22 -8.51 8.98
CA PHE A 58 4.64 -7.18 9.19
C PHE A 58 5.59 -6.25 9.97
N SER A 59 6.19 -6.73 11.07
CA SER A 59 7.18 -5.95 11.83
C SER A 59 8.39 -5.55 10.99
N ILE A 60 8.92 -6.47 10.17
CA ILE A 60 10.05 -6.19 9.27
C ILE A 60 9.67 -5.09 8.26
N LEU A 61 8.47 -5.16 7.69
CA LEU A 61 7.98 -4.17 6.74
C LEU A 61 7.76 -2.80 7.40
N LEU A 62 7.21 -2.74 8.62
CA LEU A 62 7.06 -1.49 9.37
C LEU A 62 8.41 -0.85 9.67
N ASN A 63 9.39 -1.64 10.15
CA ASN A 63 10.75 -1.14 10.40
C ASN A 63 11.42 -0.64 9.11
N SER A 64 11.21 -1.34 7.99
CA SER A 64 11.74 -0.92 6.69
C SER A 64 11.10 0.39 6.23
N LEU A 65 9.78 0.52 6.36
CA LEU A 65 9.07 1.75 6.03
C LEU A 65 9.50 2.91 6.93
N LYS A 66 9.62 2.67 8.24
CA LYS A 66 10.13 3.66 9.21
C LYS A 66 11.48 4.19 8.76
N ARG A 67 12.42 3.30 8.45
CA ARG A 67 13.76 3.66 7.99
C ARG A 67 13.72 4.50 6.71
N GLU A 68 12.86 4.15 5.75
CA GLU A 68 12.74 4.95 4.52
C GLU A 68 12.20 6.37 4.78
N ILE A 69 11.24 6.53 5.70
CA ILE A 69 10.71 7.84 6.08
C ILE A 69 11.76 8.65 6.85
N GLU A 70 12.44 8.03 7.82
CA GLU A 70 13.53 8.66 8.57
C GLU A 70 14.68 9.09 7.65
N ASN A 71 15.02 8.27 6.65
CA ASN A 71 15.99 8.63 5.62
C ASN A 71 15.55 9.86 4.82
N ASN A 72 14.27 9.97 4.47
CA ASN A 72 13.75 11.15 3.77
C ASN A 72 13.87 12.42 4.62
N ILE A 73 13.42 12.35 5.87
CA ILE A 73 13.52 13.42 6.85
C ILE A 73 14.97 13.86 7.03
N SER A 74 15.89 12.90 7.18
CA SER A 74 17.33 13.16 7.33
C SER A 74 17.91 13.86 6.10
N MET A 75 17.55 13.38 4.90
CA MET A 75 17.96 13.98 3.63
C MET A 75 17.48 15.41 3.51
N TYR A 76 16.19 15.66 3.78
CA TYR A 76 15.63 17.00 3.73
C TYR A 76 16.27 17.92 4.77
N ASN A 77 16.47 17.48 6.02
CA ASN A 77 17.13 18.29 7.05
C ASN A 77 18.56 18.65 6.68
N THR A 78 19.33 17.70 6.14
CA THR A 78 20.73 17.91 5.74
C THR A 78 20.85 18.92 4.60
N CYS A 79 19.91 18.91 3.66
CA CYS A 79 19.90 19.76 2.47
C CYS A 79 18.75 20.77 2.46
N LYS A 80 18.29 21.22 3.63
CA LYS A 80 17.05 22.01 3.77
C LYS A 80 17.06 23.29 2.93
N GLU A 81 18.12 24.09 3.07
CA GLU A 81 18.23 25.35 2.34
C GLU A 81 18.24 25.14 0.82
N PHE A 82 18.80 24.02 0.36
CA PHE A 82 18.81 23.66 -1.05
C PHE A 82 17.41 23.26 -1.52
N PHE A 83 16.72 22.37 -0.81
CA PHE A 83 15.37 21.94 -1.18
C PHE A 83 14.34 23.08 -1.14
N ASP A 84 14.45 23.98 -0.15
CA ASP A 84 13.54 25.12 0.00
C ASP A 84 13.73 26.18 -1.11
N ARG A 85 14.94 26.25 -1.69
CA ARG A 85 15.30 27.20 -2.75
C ARG A 85 15.27 26.60 -4.16
N LEU A 86 14.74 25.39 -4.34
CA LEU A 86 14.58 24.79 -5.67
C LEU A 86 13.76 25.74 -6.57
N ASP A 87 14.34 26.08 -7.71
CA ASP A 87 13.69 26.96 -8.70
C ASP A 87 12.67 26.17 -9.54
N ILE A 88 11.54 25.85 -8.90
CA ILE A 88 10.43 25.13 -9.55
C ILE A 88 9.88 25.94 -10.72
N GLU A 89 9.85 27.28 -10.60
CA GLU A 89 9.37 28.16 -11.66
C GLU A 89 10.22 28.04 -12.93
N HIS A 90 11.55 27.96 -12.79
CA HIS A 90 12.43 27.73 -13.93
C HIS A 90 12.13 26.39 -14.61
N ILE A 91 12.03 25.30 -13.84
CA ILE A 91 11.76 23.96 -14.40
C ILE A 91 10.39 23.91 -15.10
N CYS A 92 9.36 24.48 -14.49
CA CYS A 92 8.04 24.61 -15.10
C CYS A 92 8.11 25.42 -16.39
N ARG A 93 8.81 26.57 -16.41
CA ARG A 93 9.00 27.38 -17.63
C ARG A 93 9.75 26.64 -18.73
N GLN A 94 10.72 25.78 -18.40
CA GLN A 94 11.39 24.95 -19.40
C GLN A 94 10.42 23.93 -20.01
N HIS A 95 9.57 23.29 -19.20
CA HIS A 95 8.54 22.37 -19.69
C HIS A 95 7.54 23.07 -20.61
N GLU A 96 7.11 24.28 -20.28
CA GLU A 96 6.18 25.06 -21.14
C GLU A 96 6.76 25.37 -22.52
N ARG A 97 8.08 25.46 -22.63
CA ARG A 97 8.80 25.81 -23.86
C ARG A 97 9.24 24.59 -24.67
N CYS A 98 8.91 23.38 -24.24
CA CYS A 98 9.40 22.15 -24.87
C CYS A 98 9.03 22.01 -26.36
N HIS A 99 7.94 22.68 -26.79
CA HIS A 99 7.47 22.66 -28.18
C HIS A 99 7.82 23.93 -28.98
N ASP A 100 8.54 24.90 -28.40
CA ASP A 100 8.79 26.20 -29.06
C ASP A 100 9.56 26.04 -30.37
N ARG A 101 10.63 25.22 -30.36
CA ARG A 101 11.43 24.95 -31.57
C ARG A 101 10.65 24.23 -32.66
N ASP A 102 9.79 23.29 -32.26
CA ASP A 102 8.97 22.55 -33.21
C ASP A 102 7.92 23.45 -33.85
N ILE A 103 7.31 24.34 -33.06
CA ILE A 103 6.38 25.37 -33.53
C ILE A 103 7.09 26.32 -34.50
N GLU A 104 8.26 26.83 -34.14
CA GLU A 104 9.05 27.72 -35.03
C GLU A 104 9.34 27.07 -36.38
N ARG A 105 9.78 25.80 -36.35
CA ARG A 105 10.06 25.04 -37.57
C ARG A 105 8.81 24.77 -38.40
N GLN A 106 7.73 24.31 -37.78
CA GLN A 106 6.49 24.02 -38.50
C GLN A 106 5.83 25.31 -39.04
N MET A 107 6.00 26.43 -38.34
CA MET A 107 5.54 27.74 -38.80
C MET A 107 6.28 28.19 -40.06
N GLN A 108 7.60 27.96 -40.17
CA GLN A 108 8.36 28.22 -41.39
C GLN A 108 7.81 27.41 -42.57
N ILE A 109 7.62 26.10 -42.38
CA ILE A 109 7.05 25.19 -43.39
C ILE A 109 5.65 25.66 -43.82
N THR A 110 4.79 25.95 -42.85
CA THR A 110 3.41 26.40 -43.11
C THR A 110 3.38 27.72 -43.90
N ASN A 111 4.32 28.63 -43.65
CA ASN A 111 4.45 29.90 -44.36
C ASN A 111 4.94 29.74 -45.80
N GLU A 112 5.77 28.73 -46.09
CA GLU A 112 6.20 28.41 -47.45
C GLU A 112 5.00 27.94 -48.28
N TYR A 113 4.22 26.98 -47.77
CA TYR A 113 2.99 26.52 -48.42
C TYR A 113 1.92 27.61 -48.54
N TYR A 114 1.82 28.50 -47.56
CA TYR A 114 0.95 29.67 -47.65
C TYR A 114 1.34 30.57 -48.83
N ARG A 115 2.65 30.79 -49.05
CA ARG A 115 3.13 31.59 -50.17
C ARG A 115 2.77 30.95 -51.51
N GLU A 116 2.97 29.64 -51.66
CA GLU A 116 2.57 28.92 -52.88
C GLU A 116 1.07 28.99 -53.14
N LEU A 117 0.25 28.87 -52.07
CA LEU A 117 -1.19 29.04 -52.15
C LEU A 117 -1.57 30.45 -52.63
N MET A 118 -0.93 31.49 -52.08
CA MET A 118 -1.18 32.87 -52.48
C MET A 118 -0.77 33.13 -53.94
N GLU A 119 0.34 32.55 -54.41
CA GLU A 119 0.77 32.64 -55.81
C GLU A 119 -0.20 31.91 -56.75
N ALA A 120 -0.69 30.73 -56.37
CA ALA A 120 -1.70 30.00 -57.14
C ALA A 120 -3.02 30.77 -57.19
N ASN A 121 -3.46 31.35 -56.06
CA ASN A 121 -4.65 32.19 -55.99
C ASN A 121 -4.53 33.44 -56.87
N GLY A 122 -3.41 34.16 -56.79
CA GLY A 122 -3.17 35.34 -57.62
C GLY A 122 -3.10 35.01 -59.11
N SER A 123 -2.55 33.85 -59.47
CA SER A 123 -2.54 33.37 -60.87
C SER A 123 -3.96 33.10 -61.38
N LEU A 124 -4.82 32.49 -60.56
CA LEU A 124 -6.21 32.21 -60.88
C LEU A 124 -7.03 33.51 -61.00
N GLU A 125 -6.88 34.44 -60.05
CA GLU A 125 -7.55 35.75 -60.09
C GLU A 125 -7.14 36.56 -61.33
N ALA A 126 -5.86 36.54 -61.71
CA ALA A 126 -5.35 37.29 -62.85
C ALA A 126 -5.99 36.85 -64.19
N VAL A 127 -6.38 35.58 -64.32
CA VAL A 127 -7.00 35.06 -65.55
C VAL A 127 -8.35 35.70 -65.85
N GLY A 128 -9.11 36.09 -64.82
CA GLY A 128 -10.38 36.81 -64.98
C GLY A 128 -10.26 38.18 -65.66
N PHE A 129 -9.04 38.71 -65.84
CA PHE A 129 -8.78 40.02 -66.44
C PHE A 129 -8.23 39.96 -67.88
N ARG A 130 -8.13 38.76 -68.49
CA ARG A 130 -7.66 38.60 -69.88
C ARG A 130 -8.44 37.53 -70.64
N GLU A 131 -8.31 37.51 -71.96
CA GLU A 131 -8.78 36.38 -72.77
C GLU A 131 -8.04 35.10 -72.36
N HIS A 132 -8.82 34.03 -72.18
CA HIS A 132 -8.37 32.70 -71.80
C HIS A 132 -9.38 31.66 -72.31
N ASP A 133 -8.97 30.39 -72.35
CA ASP A 133 -9.87 29.28 -72.60
C ASP A 133 -10.24 28.55 -71.30
N ARG A 134 -11.26 27.71 -71.38
CA ARG A 134 -11.75 26.94 -70.24
C ARG A 134 -10.70 25.94 -69.71
N GLN A 135 -9.82 25.42 -70.56
CA GLN A 135 -8.82 24.43 -70.14
C GLN A 135 -7.75 25.10 -69.26
N GLU A 136 -7.38 26.34 -69.57
CA GLU A 136 -6.47 27.16 -68.79
C GLU A 136 -7.03 27.45 -67.39
N GLU A 137 -8.31 27.83 -67.29
CA GLU A 137 -8.99 28.08 -66.01
C GLU A 137 -9.03 26.79 -65.15
N GLU A 138 -9.47 25.66 -65.72
CA GLU A 138 -9.52 24.37 -65.04
C GLU A 138 -8.14 23.90 -64.54
N LEU A 139 -7.06 24.23 -65.25
CA LEU A 139 -5.69 23.91 -64.82
C LEU A 139 -5.25 24.75 -63.61
N LEU A 140 -5.59 26.03 -63.59
CA LEU A 140 -5.27 26.94 -62.48
C LEU A 140 -6.09 26.61 -61.23
N GLU A 141 -7.37 26.27 -61.38
CA GLU A 141 -8.22 25.79 -60.29
C GLU A 141 -7.61 24.53 -59.64
N LYS A 142 -7.23 23.53 -60.43
CA LYS A 142 -6.57 22.31 -59.92
C LYS A 142 -5.27 22.61 -59.18
N ARG A 143 -4.47 23.58 -59.67
CA ARG A 143 -3.26 24.03 -58.98
C ARG A 143 -3.59 24.66 -57.63
N TYR A 144 -4.57 25.57 -57.61
CA TYR A 144 -5.04 26.23 -56.39
C TYR A 144 -5.54 25.21 -55.36
N GLU A 145 -6.42 24.29 -55.76
CA GLU A 145 -6.97 23.26 -54.88
C GLU A 145 -5.88 22.38 -54.27
N ARG A 146 -4.88 21.98 -55.07
CA ARG A 146 -3.73 21.21 -54.58
C ARG A 146 -2.92 22.01 -53.56
N CYS A 147 -2.56 23.25 -53.87
CA CYS A 147 -1.81 24.12 -52.95
C CYS A 147 -2.60 24.37 -51.64
N LYS A 148 -3.92 24.49 -51.74
CA LYS A 148 -4.80 24.65 -50.57
C LYS A 148 -4.78 23.42 -49.68
N GLN A 149 -4.89 22.22 -50.26
CA GLN A 149 -4.82 20.97 -49.50
C GLN A 149 -3.48 20.78 -48.78
N GLU A 150 -2.36 21.11 -49.46
CA GLU A 150 -1.02 21.05 -48.85
C GLU A 150 -0.90 22.06 -47.69
N TYR A 151 -1.34 23.31 -47.88
CA TYR A 151 -1.36 24.32 -46.83
C TYR A 151 -2.23 23.91 -45.63
N ASP A 152 -3.46 23.45 -45.88
CA ASP A 152 -4.38 23.02 -44.81
C ASP A 152 -3.80 21.86 -44.00
N ARG A 153 -3.08 20.95 -44.66
CA ARG A 153 -2.36 19.84 -44.00
C ARG A 153 -1.25 20.34 -43.08
N GLU A 154 -0.40 21.26 -43.54
CA GLU A 154 0.71 21.77 -42.73
C GLU A 154 0.22 22.69 -41.61
N LYS A 155 -0.85 23.45 -41.85
CA LYS A 155 -1.55 24.24 -40.84
C LYS A 155 -2.13 23.37 -39.74
N ALA A 156 -2.76 22.24 -40.07
CA ALA A 156 -3.28 21.30 -39.07
C ALA A 156 -2.17 20.78 -38.13
N LYS A 157 -0.98 20.46 -38.66
CA LYS A 157 0.17 20.08 -37.82
C LYS A 157 0.62 21.21 -36.89
N LEU A 158 0.61 22.45 -37.38
CA LEU A 158 0.94 23.63 -36.56
C LEU A 158 -0.07 23.82 -35.43
N ASP A 159 -1.36 23.67 -35.71
CA ASP A 159 -2.45 23.76 -34.73
C ASP A 159 -2.30 22.67 -33.64
N GLU A 160 -1.94 21.44 -34.02
CA GLU A 160 -1.65 20.35 -33.07
C GLU A 160 -0.47 20.69 -32.14
N LEU A 161 0.59 21.33 -32.65
CA LEU A 161 1.72 21.76 -31.82
C LEU A 161 1.32 22.85 -30.82
N TYR A 162 0.50 23.81 -31.23
CA TYR A 162 -0.05 24.81 -30.31
C TYR A 162 -0.96 24.19 -29.24
N ALA A 163 -1.76 23.18 -29.60
CA ALA A 163 -2.56 22.42 -28.63
C ALA A 163 -1.67 21.71 -27.60
N LYS A 164 -0.58 21.06 -28.03
CA LYS A 164 0.42 20.44 -27.14
C LYS A 164 1.09 21.46 -26.22
N LYS A 165 1.50 22.62 -26.73
CA LYS A 165 2.06 23.71 -25.91
C LYS A 165 1.07 24.20 -24.85
N LYS A 166 -0.21 24.34 -25.21
CA LYS A 166 -1.27 24.68 -24.25
C LYS A 166 -1.41 23.62 -23.15
N GLN A 167 -1.34 22.34 -23.51
CA GLN A 167 -1.36 21.23 -22.54
C GLN A 167 -0.15 21.27 -21.61
N ALA A 168 1.07 21.43 -22.15
CA ALA A 168 2.30 21.54 -21.35
C ALA A 168 2.22 22.70 -20.34
N ARG A 169 1.64 23.84 -20.74
CA ARG A 169 1.38 24.98 -19.84
C ARG A 169 0.39 24.65 -18.74
N GLN A 170 -0.72 24.01 -19.08
CA GLN A 170 -1.70 23.60 -18.07
C GLN A 170 -1.11 22.60 -17.08
N GLU A 171 -0.29 21.66 -17.57
CA GLU A 171 0.42 20.70 -16.73
C GLU A 171 1.43 21.40 -15.82
N ALA A 172 2.27 22.29 -16.36
CA ALA A 172 3.28 23.02 -15.58
C ALA A 172 2.67 23.79 -14.40
N LEU A 173 1.52 24.43 -14.61
CA LEU A 173 0.79 25.15 -13.56
C LEU A 173 0.35 24.25 -12.40
N GLN A 174 0.00 22.99 -12.67
CA GLN A 174 -0.42 22.04 -11.62
C GLN A 174 0.75 21.72 -10.67
N TYR A 175 1.98 21.73 -11.18
CA TYR A 175 3.17 21.29 -10.45
C TYR A 175 4.06 22.44 -9.96
N LEU A 176 3.59 23.69 -10.01
CA LEU A 176 4.38 24.89 -9.66
C LEU A 176 4.77 24.97 -8.17
N LYS A 177 3.97 24.36 -7.28
CA LYS A 177 4.25 24.40 -5.84
C LYS A 177 5.37 23.42 -5.47
N ASN A 178 6.41 23.94 -4.83
CA ASN A 178 7.44 23.12 -4.17
C ASN A 178 6.80 22.33 -3.00
N ARG A 179 6.90 20.99 -3.05
CA ARG A 179 6.32 20.09 -2.06
C ARG A 179 7.34 19.47 -1.11
N CYS A 180 8.64 19.70 -1.27
CA CYS A 180 9.66 19.07 -0.43
C CYS A 180 9.44 19.37 1.06
N GLY A 181 9.17 20.62 1.42
CA GLY A 181 8.86 21.01 2.80
C GLY A 181 7.49 20.54 3.29
N ASP A 182 6.51 20.39 2.39
CA ASP A 182 5.20 19.80 2.74
C ASP A 182 5.35 18.31 3.06
N ILE A 183 6.16 17.58 2.27
CA ILE A 183 6.49 16.17 2.49
C ILE A 183 7.22 15.99 3.82
N TYR A 184 8.22 16.82 4.13
CA TYR A 184 8.90 16.75 5.42
C TYR A 184 7.94 16.85 6.62
N ARG A 185 6.95 17.75 6.56
CA ARG A 185 5.92 17.88 7.61
C ARG A 185 4.99 16.67 7.64
N LEU A 186 4.62 16.18 6.46
CA LEU A 186 3.80 14.98 6.30
C LEU A 186 4.51 13.77 6.90
N ASP A 187 5.79 13.55 6.58
CA ASP A 187 6.60 12.45 7.08
C ASP A 187 6.65 12.40 8.62
N GLY A 188 6.72 13.55 9.29
CA GLY A 188 6.58 13.60 10.75
C GLY A 188 5.24 13.07 11.25
N SER A 189 4.15 13.37 10.54
CA SER A 189 2.80 12.85 10.86
C SER A 189 2.68 11.35 10.54
N LEU A 190 3.26 10.92 9.42
CA LEU A 190 3.25 9.51 8.99
C LEU A 190 4.09 8.63 9.93
N LEU A 191 5.23 9.14 10.43
CA LEU A 191 6.00 8.47 11.49
C LEU A 191 5.17 8.34 12.77
N ALA A 192 4.49 9.40 13.21
CA ALA A 192 3.66 9.33 14.41
C ALA A 192 2.52 8.30 14.27
N ILE A 193 1.95 8.14 13.07
CA ILE A 193 0.98 7.07 12.79
C ILE A 193 1.67 5.71 12.85
N LEU A 194 2.78 5.54 12.13
CA LEU A 194 3.53 4.29 12.07
C LEU A 194 3.95 3.81 13.48
N GLU A 195 4.37 4.73 14.34
CA GLU A 195 4.75 4.45 15.72
C GLU A 195 3.60 3.88 16.55
N LYS A 196 2.34 4.22 16.29
CA LYS A 196 1.20 3.57 16.95
C LYS A 196 1.12 2.07 16.63
N TYR A 197 1.40 1.71 15.38
CA TYR A 197 1.40 0.31 14.93
C TYR A 197 2.64 -0.45 15.38
N MET A 198 3.78 0.25 15.56
CA MET A 198 5.01 -0.35 16.09
C MET A 198 5.01 -0.47 17.62
N THR A 199 4.44 0.49 18.36
CA THR A 199 4.32 0.43 19.83
C THR A 199 3.29 -0.59 20.29
N GLY A 200 2.27 -0.85 19.46
CA GLY A 200 1.42 -2.04 19.60
C GLY A 200 2.19 -3.37 19.54
N GLN A 201 3.35 -3.40 18.84
CA GLN A 201 4.25 -4.56 18.82
C GLN A 201 5.28 -4.54 19.96
N LYS A 202 5.86 -3.38 20.30
CA LYS A 202 6.87 -3.25 21.38
C LYS A 202 6.34 -3.50 22.79
N LYS A 203 5.04 -3.31 23.05
CA LYS A 203 4.42 -3.67 24.33
C LYS A 203 4.44 -5.18 24.65
N LYS A 204 4.96 -6.03 23.76
CA LYS A 204 5.18 -7.48 24.02
C LYS A 204 6.59 -7.84 24.54
N GLU A 205 7.57 -6.93 24.54
CA GLU A 205 8.98 -7.30 24.83
C GLU A 205 9.67 -6.52 25.96
N GLY A 206 9.03 -5.57 26.62
CA GLY A 206 9.65 -4.90 27.77
C GLY A 206 8.68 -4.07 28.57
N GLU A 207 8.17 -4.63 29.67
CA GLU A 207 7.75 -3.92 30.90
C GLU A 207 7.21 -4.95 31.91
N GLU A 208 8.12 -5.73 32.51
CA GLU A 208 7.95 -6.13 33.90
C GLU A 208 8.59 -5.03 34.77
N LYS A 209 7.79 -4.05 35.18
CA LYS A 209 7.70 -3.56 36.56
C LYS A 209 6.75 -2.36 36.70
N GLU A 210 5.70 -2.64 37.48
CA GLU A 210 4.91 -1.77 38.35
C GLU A 210 3.91 -0.74 37.76
N ALA A 211 2.65 -0.97 38.18
CA ALA A 211 1.50 -0.07 38.27
C ALA A 211 0.54 0.09 37.06
N ALA A 212 -0.49 -0.76 37.08
CA ALA A 212 -1.91 -0.56 36.75
C ALA A 212 -2.40 -0.32 35.28
N THR A 213 -3.06 -1.37 34.75
CA THR A 213 -4.11 -1.48 33.67
C THR A 213 -3.68 -1.62 32.19
N PRO A 214 -4.44 -2.37 31.35
CA PRO A 214 -4.32 -3.81 31.08
C PRO A 214 -3.68 -4.12 29.70
N THR A 215 -2.78 -5.09 29.69
CA THR A 215 -2.04 -5.61 28.52
C THR A 215 -2.90 -6.54 27.64
N PRO A 216 -2.82 -6.50 26.30
CA PRO A 216 -3.45 -7.50 25.44
C PRO A 216 -2.71 -8.84 25.57
N SER A 217 -3.41 -9.84 26.09
CA SER A 217 -2.96 -11.22 26.32
C SER A 217 -2.46 -11.90 25.04
N PRO A 218 -1.40 -12.72 25.10
CA PRO A 218 -0.90 -13.48 23.96
C PRO A 218 -1.99 -14.42 23.42
N THR A 219 -2.22 -14.40 22.11
CA THR A 219 -3.06 -15.40 21.43
C THR A 219 -2.20 -16.62 21.16
N TYR A 220 -2.49 -17.73 21.86
CA TYR A 220 -1.80 -19.02 21.72
C TYR A 220 -2.25 -19.79 20.47
N PHE A 221 -3.53 -19.71 20.10
CA PHE A 221 -4.11 -20.49 19.01
C PHE A 221 -4.91 -19.61 18.04
N PRO A 222 -4.80 -19.87 16.73
CA PRO A 222 -5.60 -19.18 15.72
C PRO A 222 -7.09 -19.52 15.86
N MET A 223 -7.96 -18.58 15.53
CA MET A 223 -9.43 -18.73 15.59
C MET A 223 -9.89 -20.00 14.87
N LYS A 224 -9.34 -20.29 13.68
CA LYS A 224 -9.69 -21.46 12.88
C LYS A 224 -9.53 -22.79 13.62
N LEU A 225 -8.45 -22.94 14.41
CA LEU A 225 -8.22 -24.15 15.20
C LEU A 225 -9.22 -24.24 16.36
N LEU A 226 -9.45 -23.12 17.05
CA LEU A 226 -10.36 -23.08 18.19
C LEU A 226 -11.82 -23.24 17.79
N SER A 227 -12.25 -22.73 16.63
CA SER A 227 -13.59 -22.99 16.09
C SER A 227 -13.82 -24.48 15.82
N ALA A 228 -12.82 -25.19 15.24
CA ALA A 228 -12.93 -26.63 15.01
C ALA A 228 -13.01 -27.43 16.32
N VAL A 229 -12.24 -27.03 17.34
CA VAL A 229 -12.34 -27.64 18.68
C VAL A 229 -13.67 -27.29 19.35
N TYR A 230 -14.12 -26.03 19.24
CA TYR A 230 -15.38 -25.55 19.80
C TYR A 230 -16.58 -26.32 19.25
N GLU A 231 -16.65 -26.52 17.93
CA GLU A 231 -17.72 -27.29 17.28
C GLU A 231 -17.84 -28.72 17.80
N LYS A 232 -16.74 -29.33 18.24
CA LYS A 232 -16.74 -30.70 18.79
C LYS A 232 -16.92 -30.76 20.29
N CYS A 233 -16.36 -29.79 21.02
CA CYS A 233 -16.24 -29.89 22.47
C CYS A 233 -17.30 -29.06 23.24
N ASN A 234 -17.92 -28.05 22.60
CA ASN A 234 -18.93 -27.21 23.26
C ASN A 234 -20.23 -27.99 23.46
N GLY A 235 -20.72 -28.06 24.70
CA GLY A 235 -21.88 -28.87 25.08
C GLY A 235 -21.56 -30.35 25.36
N GLU A 236 -20.40 -30.85 24.90
CA GLU A 236 -19.95 -32.24 25.07
C GLU A 236 -18.91 -32.37 26.20
N GLN A 237 -17.71 -31.79 26.03
CA GLN A 237 -16.63 -31.75 27.03
C GLN A 237 -16.72 -30.54 27.94
N PHE A 238 -17.14 -29.40 27.38
CA PHE A 238 -17.35 -28.16 28.11
C PHE A 238 -18.84 -27.86 28.25
N GLU A 239 -19.21 -27.14 29.30
CA GLU A 239 -20.54 -26.54 29.38
C GLU A 239 -20.75 -25.55 28.23
N ALA A 240 -22.00 -25.33 27.84
CA ALA A 240 -22.33 -24.45 26.73
C ALA A 240 -21.81 -23.03 27.03
N ILE A 241 -20.90 -22.56 26.19
CA ILE A 241 -20.29 -21.24 26.27
C ILE A 241 -20.34 -20.58 24.89
N SER A 242 -20.23 -19.26 24.81
CA SER A 242 -20.14 -18.57 23.52
C SER A 242 -18.80 -18.91 22.83
N GLU A 243 -18.78 -18.90 21.50
CA GLU A 243 -17.55 -19.15 20.73
C GLU A 243 -16.47 -18.10 21.04
N LEU A 244 -16.88 -16.85 21.30
CA LEU A 244 -15.99 -15.76 21.67
C LEU A 244 -15.36 -15.98 23.06
N ASP A 245 -16.15 -16.39 24.04
CA ASP A 245 -15.64 -16.68 25.39
C ASP A 245 -14.81 -17.96 25.42
N PHE A 246 -15.14 -18.96 24.59
CA PHE A 246 -14.31 -20.15 24.40
C PHE A 246 -12.95 -19.77 23.80
N TYR A 247 -12.96 -18.94 22.75
CA TYR A 247 -11.75 -18.44 22.12
C TYR A 247 -10.87 -17.67 23.11
N ALA A 248 -11.46 -16.76 23.86
CA ALA A 248 -10.78 -15.98 24.88
C ALA A 248 -10.22 -16.88 25.99
N SER A 249 -11.01 -17.82 26.51
CA SER A 249 -10.59 -18.77 27.55
C SER A 249 -9.40 -19.63 27.11
N MET A 250 -9.47 -20.21 25.91
CA MET A 250 -8.38 -21.06 25.38
C MET A 250 -7.10 -20.27 25.11
N ASN A 251 -7.23 -18.98 24.80
CA ASN A 251 -6.10 -18.06 24.65
C ASN A 251 -5.72 -17.32 25.95
N LEU A 252 -6.30 -17.70 27.09
CA LEU A 252 -6.02 -17.07 28.39
C LEU A 252 -6.24 -15.55 28.38
N GLN A 253 -7.23 -15.10 27.62
CA GLN A 253 -7.66 -13.72 27.52
C GLN A 253 -8.83 -13.45 28.48
N PRO A 254 -9.03 -12.19 28.93
CA PRO A 254 -10.21 -11.83 29.70
C PRO A 254 -11.51 -12.12 28.93
N CYS A 255 -12.44 -12.82 29.56
CA CYS A 255 -13.78 -13.09 29.04
C CYS A 255 -14.82 -13.09 30.16
N GLU A 256 -16.07 -12.82 29.80
CA GLU A 256 -17.19 -12.80 30.75
C GLU A 256 -17.68 -14.22 31.04
N GLY A 257 -17.63 -15.11 30.03
CA GLY A 257 -17.99 -16.52 30.16
C GLY A 257 -16.88 -17.34 30.84
N LYS A 258 -17.27 -18.20 31.79
CA LYS A 258 -16.35 -19.12 32.44
C LYS A 258 -16.31 -20.45 31.68
N LEU A 259 -15.12 -20.85 31.22
CA LEU A 259 -14.93 -22.18 30.63
C LEU A 259 -14.98 -23.25 31.73
N ILE A 260 -16.03 -24.09 31.71
CA ILE A 260 -16.29 -25.11 32.72
C ILE A 260 -16.29 -26.48 32.06
N ILE A 261 -15.57 -27.44 32.66
CA ILE A 261 -15.56 -28.83 32.22
C ILE A 261 -16.81 -29.53 32.74
N ARG A 262 -17.50 -30.28 31.86
CA ARG A 262 -18.66 -31.08 32.25
C ARG A 262 -18.25 -32.25 33.18
N PRO A 263 -19.15 -32.71 34.07
CA PRO A 263 -18.86 -33.84 34.94
C PRO A 263 -18.38 -35.06 34.15
N ARG A 264 -17.31 -35.71 34.63
CA ARG A 264 -16.67 -36.90 34.01
C ARG A 264 -15.88 -36.66 32.71
N GLU A 265 -15.75 -35.41 32.24
CA GLU A 265 -15.00 -35.08 31.01
C GLU A 265 -13.53 -34.68 31.26
N LYS A 266 -13.10 -34.55 32.53
CA LYS A 266 -11.78 -34.03 32.92
C LYS A 266 -10.60 -34.77 32.24
N ALA A 267 -10.69 -36.08 32.05
CA ALA A 267 -9.65 -36.87 31.37
C ALA A 267 -9.55 -36.57 29.86
N ARG A 268 -10.68 -36.38 29.17
CA ARG A 268 -10.72 -35.99 27.76
C ARG A 268 -10.21 -34.58 27.56
N VAL A 269 -10.57 -33.66 28.47
CA VAL A 269 -10.01 -32.30 28.47
C VAL A 269 -8.50 -32.30 28.71
N CYS A 270 -7.97 -33.16 29.60
CA CYS A 270 -6.51 -33.31 29.75
C CYS A 270 -5.83 -33.75 28.43
N TYR A 271 -6.45 -34.65 27.66
CA TYR A 271 -5.92 -35.06 26.35
C TYR A 271 -6.01 -33.93 25.31
N LEU A 272 -7.09 -33.16 25.31
CA LEU A 272 -7.21 -31.97 24.47
C LEU A 272 -6.10 -30.95 24.80
N ILE A 273 -5.86 -30.65 26.08
CA ILE A 273 -4.78 -29.77 26.54
C ILE A 273 -3.42 -30.30 26.07
N PHE A 274 -3.20 -31.61 26.12
CA PHE A 274 -1.98 -32.21 25.59
C PHE A 274 -1.82 -31.93 24.10
N LEU A 275 -2.83 -32.23 23.28
CA LEU A 275 -2.77 -32.03 21.83
C LEU A 275 -2.56 -30.57 21.45
N MET A 276 -3.31 -29.66 22.07
CA MET A 276 -3.14 -28.22 21.88
C MET A 276 -1.75 -27.76 22.33
N GLY A 277 -1.25 -28.27 23.45
CA GLY A 277 0.11 -27.98 23.91
C GLY A 277 1.17 -28.40 22.88
N GLU A 278 0.99 -29.55 22.22
CA GLU A 278 1.93 -30.04 21.20
C GLU A 278 2.02 -29.12 19.97
N THR A 279 1.01 -28.28 19.70
CA THR A 279 1.07 -27.28 18.61
C THR A 279 1.87 -26.02 18.98
N LEU A 280 2.23 -25.85 20.25
CA LEU A 280 2.99 -24.69 20.75
C LEU A 280 4.50 -24.98 20.83
N HIS A 281 5.31 -23.92 20.65
CA HIS A 281 6.75 -23.97 20.92
C HIS A 281 7.01 -24.22 22.42
N LYS A 282 8.10 -24.93 22.75
CA LYS A 282 8.36 -25.46 24.11
C LYS A 282 8.15 -24.48 25.29
N PRO A 283 8.70 -23.25 25.29
CA PRO A 283 8.46 -22.26 26.35
C PRO A 283 6.98 -21.86 26.49
N ASP A 284 6.28 -21.65 25.38
CA ASP A 284 4.86 -21.24 25.39
C ASP A 284 3.95 -22.40 25.81
N ARG A 285 4.30 -23.63 25.41
CA ARG A 285 3.61 -24.85 25.80
C ARG A 285 3.55 -25.02 27.32
N GLU A 286 4.69 -24.85 28.00
CA GLU A 286 4.77 -25.03 29.45
C GLU A 286 3.98 -23.95 30.20
N LYS A 287 4.09 -22.70 29.74
CA LYS A 287 3.37 -21.56 30.32
C LYS A 287 1.86 -21.71 30.11
N TRP A 288 1.42 -21.87 28.86
CA TRP A 288 0.00 -22.02 28.52
C TRP A 288 -0.64 -23.19 29.25
N ARG A 289 0.01 -24.37 29.24
CA ARG A 289 -0.51 -25.57 29.91
C ARG A 289 -0.73 -25.33 31.39
N LYS A 290 0.20 -24.67 32.08
CA LYS A 290 0.08 -24.36 33.50
C LYS A 290 -1.12 -23.45 33.75
N ASP A 291 -1.27 -22.41 32.94
CA ASP A 291 -2.30 -21.39 33.13
C ASP A 291 -3.70 -21.89 32.76
N ILE A 292 -3.85 -22.66 31.67
CA ILE A 292 -5.15 -23.27 31.30
C ILE A 292 -5.59 -24.34 32.30
N MET A 293 -4.64 -25.10 32.86
CA MET A 293 -4.95 -26.06 33.91
C MET A 293 -5.43 -25.38 35.19
N ASN A 294 -4.82 -24.24 35.56
CA ASN A 294 -5.28 -23.42 36.67
C ASN A 294 -6.69 -22.87 36.42
N LEU A 295 -6.97 -22.38 35.21
CA LEU A 295 -8.30 -21.90 34.81
C LEU A 295 -9.37 -22.99 34.96
N LEU A 296 -9.04 -24.22 34.58
CA LEU A 296 -9.95 -25.37 34.54
C LEU A 296 -9.98 -26.19 35.83
N GLY A 297 -9.20 -25.83 36.86
CA GLY A 297 -9.14 -26.58 38.12
C GLY A 297 -8.56 -28.00 37.96
N ILE A 298 -7.58 -28.17 37.08
CA ILE A 298 -6.86 -29.43 36.86
C ILE A 298 -5.53 -29.38 37.61
N ASP A 299 -5.34 -30.27 38.57
CA ASP A 299 -4.07 -30.39 39.29
C ASP A 299 -3.01 -31.12 38.43
N ASP A 300 -1.75 -30.76 38.63
CA ASP A 300 -0.60 -31.30 37.88
C ASP A 300 -0.47 -32.83 38.00
N THR A 301 -0.76 -33.37 39.18
CA THR A 301 -0.73 -34.82 39.46
C THR A 301 -1.79 -35.57 38.65
N TYR A 302 -3.02 -35.07 38.61
CA TYR A 302 -4.11 -35.63 37.83
C TYR A 302 -3.80 -35.53 36.35
N TYR A 303 -3.39 -34.37 35.86
CA TYR A 303 -3.03 -34.18 34.46
C TYR A 303 -1.98 -35.20 34.01
N LYS A 304 -0.85 -35.33 34.73
CA LYS A 304 0.22 -36.28 34.39
C LYS A 304 -0.24 -37.74 34.36
N SER A 305 -1.20 -38.12 35.19
CA SER A 305 -1.75 -39.48 35.21
C SER A 305 -2.84 -39.73 34.15
N LYS A 306 -3.51 -38.68 33.66
CA LYS A 306 -4.75 -38.80 32.87
C LYS A 306 -4.68 -38.28 31.45
N TYR A 307 -3.71 -37.43 31.10
CA TYR A 307 -3.63 -36.81 29.78
C TYR A 307 -3.48 -37.78 28.61
N LYS A 308 -3.03 -39.02 28.84
CA LYS A 308 -2.97 -40.09 27.82
C LYS A 308 -4.05 -41.16 27.98
N GLU A 309 -4.96 -41.04 28.95
CA GLU A 309 -6.01 -42.03 29.19
C GLU A 309 -6.90 -42.28 27.96
N PRO A 310 -7.26 -41.26 27.15
CA PRO A 310 -8.06 -41.51 25.95
C PRO A 310 -7.38 -42.33 24.86
N VAL A 311 -6.05 -42.48 24.92
CA VAL A 311 -5.22 -43.26 23.99
C VAL A 311 -4.43 -44.35 24.71
N SER A 312 -4.90 -44.78 25.88
CA SER A 312 -4.31 -45.90 26.64
C SER A 312 -4.49 -47.25 25.93
N ASP A 313 -3.85 -48.31 26.43
CA ASP A 313 -3.93 -49.64 25.83
C ASP A 313 -5.35 -50.23 25.82
N PHE A 314 -6.21 -49.80 26.76
CA PHE A 314 -7.60 -50.21 26.89
C PHE A 314 -8.51 -49.00 27.14
N PRO A 315 -8.73 -48.11 26.14
CA PRO A 315 -9.57 -46.94 26.32
C PRO A 315 -11.05 -47.35 26.26
N SER A 316 -11.92 -46.62 26.97
CA SER A 316 -13.37 -46.78 26.77
C SER A 316 -13.77 -46.38 25.33
N ASP A 317 -14.89 -46.90 24.84
CA ASP A 317 -15.40 -46.56 23.50
C ASP A 317 -15.55 -45.04 23.32
N SER A 318 -16.07 -44.36 24.34
CA SER A 318 -16.21 -42.89 24.34
C SER A 318 -14.87 -42.16 24.23
N ASN A 319 -13.82 -42.68 24.86
CA ASN A 319 -12.47 -42.13 24.80
C ASN A 319 -11.84 -42.36 23.43
N GLN A 320 -12.06 -43.53 22.85
CA GLN A 320 -11.54 -43.86 21.51
C GLN A 320 -12.18 -42.98 20.43
N ILE A 321 -13.50 -42.76 20.51
CA ILE A 321 -14.22 -41.86 19.60
C ILE A 321 -13.67 -40.45 19.72
N PHE A 322 -13.62 -39.90 20.93
CA PHE A 322 -13.10 -38.56 21.18
C PHE A 322 -11.65 -38.40 20.70
N ALA A 323 -10.78 -39.38 20.96
CA ALA A 323 -9.40 -39.31 20.54
C ALA A 323 -9.25 -39.29 19.01
N LYS A 324 -10.07 -40.05 18.27
CA LYS A 324 -10.10 -40.02 16.80
C LYS A 324 -10.58 -38.67 16.27
N GLU A 325 -11.64 -38.12 16.86
CA GLU A 325 -12.16 -36.80 16.49
C GLU A 325 -11.13 -35.70 16.70
N MET A 326 -10.48 -35.67 17.86
CA MET A 326 -9.43 -34.69 18.14
C MET A 326 -8.23 -34.88 17.20
N GLN A 327 -7.77 -36.11 16.98
CA GLN A 327 -6.68 -36.36 16.03
C GLN A 327 -6.99 -35.87 14.61
N SER A 328 -8.25 -35.86 14.18
CA SER A 328 -8.63 -35.31 12.87
C SER A 328 -8.51 -33.79 12.78
N ILE A 329 -8.58 -33.08 13.92
CA ILE A 329 -8.41 -31.62 13.99
C ILE A 329 -6.92 -31.23 14.03
N PHE A 330 -6.10 -32.02 14.73
CA PHE A 330 -4.69 -31.70 14.99
C PHE A 330 -3.69 -32.39 14.03
N ARG A 331 -4.14 -33.10 12.99
CA ARG A 331 -3.30 -33.79 11.99
C ARG A 331 -3.11 -33.03 10.70
#